data_AF-A0A7S2VW89-F1
#
_entry.id   AF-A0A7S2VW89-F1
#
_cell.length_a   1.000
_cell.length_b   1.000
_cell.length_c   1.000
_cell.angle_alpha   90.00
_cell.angle_beta   90.00
_cell.angle_gamma   90.00
#
_symmetry.space_group_name_H-M   'P 1'
#
loop_
_entity.id
_entity.type
_entity.pdbx_description
1 polymer ?
#
loop_
_entity_poly.entity_id
_entity_poly.type
_entity_poly.pdbx_seq_one_letter_code
_entity_poly.pdbx_strand_id
1 'polypeptide(L)'
;SKMVQLALKIETSASDVVGYGLASKPAAGVSQDALWKAMLYSMRNPAESGLKVDSVSVRDTKGYMQRSMRLLGKPGSPTVIDNIRVIESAQEITYRPVINNVESEEERVFALRTEPLRFEMFCRHSRDEMRLDWQAPRSTCAGVFHAACPAGAQMC
;
A
#
# COMPACT_ATOMS: atom_id res chain seq x y z
N SER A 1 2.59 -34.62 -7.46
CA SER A 1 2.26 -34.87 -6.04
C SER A 1 0.86 -34.32 -5.74
N LYS A 2 0.11 -34.93 -4.81
CA LYS A 2 -1.19 -34.40 -4.34
C LYS A 2 -1.09 -32.94 -3.85
N MET A 3 0.07 -32.53 -3.32
CA MET A 3 0.31 -31.13 -2.92
C MET A 3 0.37 -30.16 -4.11
N VAL A 4 0.95 -30.58 -5.23
CA VAL A 4 1.03 -29.76 -6.46
C VAL A 4 -0.37 -29.55 -7.05
N GLN A 5 -1.22 -30.58 -7.03
CA GLN A 5 -2.61 -30.45 -7.49
C GLN A 5 -3.48 -29.60 -6.54
N LEU A 6 -3.20 -29.63 -5.24
CA LEU A 6 -3.89 -28.77 -4.27
C LEU A 6 -3.45 -27.31 -4.43
N ALA A 7 -2.16 -27.05 -4.63
CA ALA A 7 -1.62 -25.72 -4.92
C ALA A 7 -2.21 -25.13 -6.23
N LEU A 8 -2.27 -25.93 -7.29
CA LEU A 8 -2.91 -25.53 -8.56
C LEU A 8 -4.41 -25.23 -8.38
N LYS A 9 -5.14 -26.01 -7.58
CA LYS A 9 -6.56 -25.72 -7.29
C LYS A 9 -6.73 -24.43 -6.47
N ILE A 10 -5.83 -24.16 -5.53
CA ILE A 10 -5.80 -22.92 -4.75
C ILE A 10 -5.50 -21.73 -5.65
N GLU A 11 -4.53 -21.83 -6.56
CA GLU A 11 -4.22 -20.81 -7.58
C GLU A 11 -5.41 -20.56 -8.52
N THR A 12 -6.12 -21.61 -8.93
CA THR A 12 -7.31 -21.49 -9.79
C THR A 12 -8.50 -20.85 -9.06
N SER A 13 -8.51 -20.93 -7.72
CA SER A 13 -9.50 -20.27 -6.84
C SER A 13 -9.00 -18.97 -6.22
N ALA A 14 -7.81 -18.48 -6.61
CA ALA A 14 -7.18 -17.33 -5.96
C ALA A 14 -8.05 -16.09 -6.18
N SER A 15 -8.64 -15.60 -5.09
CA SER A 15 -9.34 -14.32 -5.02
C SER A 15 -8.43 -13.21 -5.56
N ASP A 16 -8.98 -12.26 -6.35
CA ASP A 16 -8.28 -11.10 -6.91
C ASP A 16 -7.97 -10.03 -5.83
N VAL A 17 -7.65 -10.49 -4.62
CA VAL A 17 -7.34 -9.67 -3.45
C VAL A 17 -5.90 -9.87 -3.00
N VAL A 18 -5.35 -8.89 -2.29
CA VAL A 18 -3.95 -8.91 -1.83
C VAL A 18 -3.67 -10.11 -0.91
N GLY A 19 -4.61 -10.45 -0.03
CA GLY A 19 -4.43 -11.45 1.00
C GLY A 19 -3.38 -11.04 2.01
N TYR A 20 -2.47 -11.94 2.39
CA TYR A 20 -1.41 -11.66 3.38
C TYR A 20 -0.25 -10.80 2.84
N GLY A 21 -0.29 -10.39 1.58
CA GLY A 21 0.69 -9.46 1.03
C GLY A 21 0.89 -9.61 -0.46
N LEU A 22 1.47 -8.58 -1.04
CA LEU A 22 1.78 -8.47 -2.46
C LEU A 22 3.14 -7.79 -2.61
N ALA A 23 4.01 -8.36 -3.43
CA ALA A 23 5.34 -7.82 -3.69
C ALA A 23 5.54 -7.54 -5.19
N SER A 24 6.29 -6.50 -5.51
CA SER A 24 6.69 -6.20 -6.88
C SER A 24 7.78 -7.16 -7.37
N LYS A 25 8.02 -7.17 -8.68
CA LYS A 25 9.30 -7.62 -9.24
C LYS A 25 10.44 -6.77 -8.67
N PRO A 26 11.68 -7.26 -8.69
CA PRO A 26 12.84 -6.45 -8.34
C PRO A 26 12.85 -5.16 -9.16
N ALA A 27 12.98 -4.02 -8.47
CA ALA A 27 13.18 -2.73 -9.10
C ALA A 27 14.64 -2.65 -9.57
N ALA A 28 14.86 -2.77 -10.88
CA ALA A 28 16.18 -2.63 -11.49
C ALA A 28 16.41 -1.19 -11.97
N GLY A 29 17.65 -0.72 -11.89
CA GLY A 29 18.05 0.58 -12.46
C GLY A 29 17.65 1.82 -11.64
N VAL A 30 17.09 1.66 -10.43
CA VAL A 30 16.76 2.77 -9.52
C VAL A 30 17.39 2.51 -8.14
N SER A 31 17.90 3.54 -7.48
CA SER A 31 18.43 3.41 -6.12
C SER A 31 17.32 3.31 -5.09
N GLN A 32 17.60 2.65 -3.97
CA GLN A 32 16.70 2.57 -2.82
C GLN A 32 16.27 3.95 -2.32
N ASP A 33 17.21 4.90 -2.19
CA ASP A 33 16.93 6.27 -1.76
C ASP A 33 15.97 7.01 -2.73
N ALA A 34 16.15 6.84 -4.04
CA ALA A 34 15.27 7.46 -5.03
C ALA A 34 13.84 6.89 -4.94
N LEU A 35 13.70 5.57 -4.77
CA LEU A 35 12.40 4.93 -4.57
C LEU A 35 11.75 5.36 -3.25
N TRP A 36 12.52 5.41 -2.18
CA TRP A 36 12.02 5.83 -0.86
C TRP A 36 11.52 7.28 -0.91
N LYS A 37 12.29 8.19 -1.51
CA LYS A 37 11.84 9.58 -1.74
C LYS A 37 10.57 9.66 -2.57
N ALA A 38 10.44 8.82 -3.61
CA ALA A 38 9.23 8.75 -4.43
C ALA A 38 8.02 8.25 -3.63
N MET A 39 8.19 7.28 -2.72
CA MET A 39 7.13 6.83 -1.81
C MET A 39 6.70 7.94 -0.85
N LEU A 40 7.66 8.63 -0.23
CA LEU A 40 7.40 9.74 0.69
C LEU A 40 6.70 10.91 -0.01
N TYR A 41 7.06 11.19 -1.27
CA TYR A 41 6.34 12.16 -2.08
C TYR A 41 4.90 11.71 -2.35
N SER A 42 4.73 10.47 -2.80
CA SER A 42 3.44 9.93 -3.23
C SER A 42 2.43 9.82 -2.08
N MET A 43 2.89 9.54 -0.86
CA MET A 43 1.98 9.54 0.30
C MET A 43 1.38 10.92 0.58
N ARG A 44 2.09 12.02 0.28
CA ARG A 44 1.61 13.39 0.49
C ARG A 44 0.86 13.93 -0.72
N ASN A 45 1.28 13.53 -1.92
CA ASN A 45 0.79 14.06 -3.20
C ASN A 45 0.16 12.95 -4.08
N PRO A 46 -0.83 12.18 -3.59
CA PRO A 46 -1.33 11.00 -4.30
C PRO A 46 -1.90 11.31 -5.69
N ALA A 47 -2.55 12.48 -5.87
CA ALA A 47 -3.10 12.89 -7.16
C ALA A 47 -1.99 13.11 -8.21
N GLU A 48 -0.90 13.77 -7.82
CA GLU A 48 0.24 14.05 -8.70
C GLU A 48 1.05 12.78 -9.02
N SER A 49 1.05 11.82 -8.11
CA SER A 49 1.59 10.48 -8.35
C SER A 49 0.69 9.62 -9.23
N GLY A 50 -0.49 10.08 -9.63
CA GLY A 50 -1.37 9.37 -10.57
C GLY A 50 -2.45 8.50 -9.91
N LEU A 51 -2.67 8.60 -8.60
CA LEU A 51 -3.89 8.03 -7.99
C LEU A 51 -5.09 8.85 -8.46
N LYS A 52 -6.19 8.16 -8.80
CA LYS A 52 -7.47 8.77 -9.18
C LYS A 52 -8.18 9.34 -7.96
N VAL A 53 -7.66 10.44 -7.44
CA VAL A 53 -8.17 11.13 -6.24
C VAL A 53 -8.17 12.64 -6.44
N ASP A 54 -9.00 13.34 -5.69
CA ASP A 54 -8.93 14.79 -5.54
C ASP A 54 -9.22 15.23 -4.11
N SER A 55 -9.36 16.54 -3.91
CA SER A 55 -9.69 17.13 -2.61
C SER A 55 -8.72 16.66 -1.52
N VAL A 56 -7.45 16.52 -1.89
CA VAL A 56 -6.39 16.04 -1.01
C VAL A 56 -6.10 17.13 0.01
N SER A 57 -6.16 16.77 1.28
CA SER A 57 -5.78 17.62 2.40
C SER A 57 -4.84 16.85 3.31
N VAL A 58 -3.74 17.50 3.70
CA VAL A 58 -2.70 16.93 4.55
C VAL A 58 -2.51 17.82 5.76
N ARG A 59 -2.44 17.22 6.94
CA ARG A 59 -2.17 17.89 8.20
C ARG A 59 -1.13 17.12 9.01
N ASP A 60 0.00 17.75 9.30
CA ASP A 60 0.97 17.19 10.23
C ASP A 60 0.45 17.29 11.68
N THR A 61 0.44 16.16 12.37
CA THR A 61 0.03 16.03 13.76
C THR A 61 1.17 15.40 14.56
N LYS A 62 1.22 15.60 15.87
CA LYS A 62 2.25 14.96 16.70
C LYS A 62 2.14 13.43 16.59
N GLY A 63 3.15 12.81 15.99
CA GLY A 63 3.28 11.35 15.85
C GLY A 63 2.65 10.74 14.59
N TYR A 64 1.94 11.50 13.76
CA TYR A 64 1.40 11.03 12.47
C TYR A 64 1.02 12.21 11.56
N MET A 65 0.96 11.95 10.27
CA MET A 65 0.37 12.86 9.28
C MET A 65 -1.06 12.39 9.01
N GLN A 66 -2.06 13.26 9.16
CA GLN A 66 -3.41 12.94 8.73
C GLN A 66 -3.60 13.37 7.27
N ARG A 67 -4.16 12.48 6.45
CA ARG A 67 -4.52 12.78 5.06
C ARG A 67 -5.99 12.47 4.83
N SER A 68 -6.70 13.41 4.21
CA SER A 68 -8.03 13.21 3.64
C SER A 68 -7.95 13.29 2.13
N MET A 69 -8.67 12.42 1.43
CA MET A 69 -8.78 12.48 -0.03
C MET A 69 -10.10 11.87 -0.51
N ARG A 70 -10.59 12.33 -1.66
CA ARG A 70 -11.78 11.79 -2.30
C ARG A 70 -11.40 10.80 -3.40
N LEU A 71 -11.94 9.58 -3.34
CA LEU A 71 -11.62 8.50 -4.26
C LEU A 71 -12.49 8.58 -5.52
N LEU A 72 -11.96 9.04 -6.64
CA LEU A 72 -12.74 9.22 -7.88
C LEU A 72 -13.11 7.90 -8.57
N GLY A 73 -12.31 6.85 -8.35
CA GLY A 73 -12.55 5.51 -8.94
C GLY A 73 -13.55 4.64 -8.20
N LYS A 74 -14.23 5.15 -7.15
CA LYS A 74 -15.19 4.38 -6.34
C LYS A 74 -16.60 4.96 -6.49
N PRO A 75 -17.65 4.12 -6.55
CA PRO A 75 -19.04 4.59 -6.59
C PRO A 75 -19.34 5.58 -5.46
N GLY A 76 -19.98 6.71 -5.78
CA GLY A 76 -20.29 7.77 -4.82
C GLY A 76 -19.10 8.65 -4.42
N SER A 77 -17.91 8.42 -4.97
CA SER A 77 -16.67 9.16 -4.69
C SER A 77 -16.45 9.43 -3.20
N PRO A 78 -16.32 8.39 -2.37
CA PRO A 78 -16.19 8.54 -0.94
C PRO A 78 -14.92 9.31 -0.58
N THR A 79 -15.02 10.12 0.48
CA THR A 79 -13.84 10.70 1.13
C THR A 79 -13.33 9.72 2.16
N VAL A 80 -12.02 9.46 2.12
CA VAL A 80 -11.32 8.61 3.08
C VAL A 80 -10.31 9.44 3.85
N ILE A 81 -10.12 9.07 5.12
CA ILE A 81 -9.17 9.72 6.02
C ILE A 81 -8.25 8.63 6.54
N ASP A 82 -6.95 8.85 6.45
CA ASP A 82 -5.91 7.99 7.00
C ASP A 82 -5.02 8.79 7.96
N ASN A 83 -4.66 8.18 9.08
CA ASN A 83 -3.51 8.59 9.86
C ASN A 83 -2.29 7.81 9.36
N ILE A 84 -1.26 8.54 8.94
CA ILE A 84 -0.12 8.01 8.20
C ILE A 84 1.15 8.18 9.04
N ARG A 85 1.94 7.13 9.13
CA ARG A 85 3.21 7.13 9.87
C ARG A 85 4.33 6.65 8.96
N VAL A 86 5.51 7.22 9.14
CA VAL A 86 6.74 6.79 8.46
C VAL A 86 7.64 6.16 9.50
N ILE A 87 8.01 4.90 9.27
CA ILE A 87 8.94 4.13 10.10
C ILE A 87 10.22 3.97 9.28
N GLU A 88 11.08 4.99 9.33
CA GLU A 88 12.32 5.06 8.54
C GLU A 88 13.22 3.84 8.74
N SER A 89 13.36 3.35 9.98
CA SER A 89 14.19 2.19 10.30
C SER A 89 13.74 0.90 9.63
N ALA A 90 12.45 0.78 9.32
CA ALA A 90 11.86 -0.37 8.64
C ALA A 90 11.61 -0.11 7.15
N GLN A 91 11.82 1.12 6.66
CA GLN A 91 11.37 1.62 5.35
C GLN A 91 9.90 1.32 5.09
N GLU A 92 9.05 1.61 6.08
CA GLU A 92 7.61 1.40 6.02
C GLU A 92 6.85 2.72 6.11
N ILE A 93 5.84 2.87 5.27
CA ILE A 93 4.79 3.87 5.41
C ILE A 93 3.52 3.13 5.81
N THR A 94 2.95 3.47 6.96
CA THR A 94 1.75 2.83 7.47
C THR A 94 0.55 3.76 7.37
N TYR A 95 -0.61 3.21 7.02
CA TYR A 95 -1.86 3.92 6.86
C TYR A 95 -2.92 3.24 7.73
N ARG A 96 -3.46 3.99 8.69
CA ARG A 96 -4.56 3.53 9.54
C ARG A 96 -5.81 4.35 9.22
N PRO A 97 -6.85 3.73 8.63
CA PRO A 97 -8.09 4.42 8.32
C PRO A 97 -8.73 5.04 9.56
N VAL A 98 -9.29 6.24 9.42
CA VAL A 98 -10.09 6.89 10.46
C VAL A 98 -11.55 6.85 10.04
N ILE A 99 -12.37 6.14 10.81
CA ILE A 99 -13.81 5.98 10.54
C ILE A 99 -14.56 6.46 11.78
N ASN A 100 -15.53 7.36 11.61
CA ASN A 100 -16.27 7.96 12.72
C ASN A 100 -15.35 8.56 13.80
N ASN A 101 -14.26 9.23 13.38
CA ASN A 101 -13.22 9.80 14.23
C ASN A 101 -12.44 8.79 15.10
N VAL A 102 -12.53 7.49 14.78
CA VAL A 102 -11.77 6.42 15.44
C VAL A 102 -10.75 5.85 14.46
N GLU A 103 -9.48 5.81 14.87
CA GLU A 103 -8.40 5.18 14.11
C GLU A 103 -8.54 3.65 14.20
N SER A 104 -8.62 2.98 13.04
CA SER A 104 -8.76 1.54 12.93
C SER A 104 -7.52 0.80 13.43
N GLU A 105 -7.68 -0.41 13.97
CA GLU A 105 -6.57 -1.33 14.28
C GLU A 105 -6.04 -2.04 13.02
N GLU A 106 -6.75 -1.93 11.89
CA GLU A 106 -6.24 -2.32 10.57
C GLU A 106 -5.14 -1.33 10.13
N GLU A 107 -3.91 -1.83 9.97
CA GLU A 107 -2.77 -1.05 9.49
C GLU A 107 -2.31 -1.56 8.12
N ARG A 108 -2.46 -0.72 7.10
CA ARG A 108 -1.96 -0.99 5.75
C ARG A 108 -0.53 -0.54 5.66
N VAL A 109 0.36 -1.43 5.26
CA VAL A 109 1.80 -1.19 5.23
C VAL A 109 2.28 -1.18 3.79
N PHE A 110 3.05 -0.14 3.45
CA PHE A 110 3.76 0.01 2.20
C PHE A 110 5.25 0.02 2.55
N ALA A 111 5.96 -1.02 2.15
CA ALA A 111 7.35 -1.22 2.53
C ALA A 111 8.27 -1.24 1.31
N LEU A 112 9.49 -0.71 1.49
CA LEU A 112 10.61 -0.91 0.58
C LEU A 112 11.53 -1.97 1.19
N ARG A 113 11.64 -3.11 0.52
CA ARG A 113 12.48 -4.24 0.93
C ARG A 113 13.77 -4.25 0.10
N THR A 114 14.87 -4.63 0.69
CA THR A 114 16.17 -4.78 0.04
C THR A 114 16.48 -6.25 -0.22
N GLU A 115 17.42 -6.53 -1.12
CA GLU A 115 17.93 -7.90 -1.39
C GLU A 115 16.89 -8.92 -1.91
N PRO A 116 16.27 -8.69 -3.08
CA PRO A 116 16.48 -7.56 -3.97
C PRO A 116 15.53 -6.39 -3.67
N LEU A 117 15.85 -5.21 -4.21
CA LEU A 117 15.03 -4.01 -4.03
C LEU A 117 13.61 -4.24 -4.56
N ARG A 118 12.61 -4.25 -3.68
CA ARG A 118 11.21 -4.54 -4.02
C ARG A 118 10.28 -3.67 -3.20
N PHE A 119 9.12 -3.39 -3.78
CA PHE A 119 8.00 -2.87 -3.03
C PHE A 119 7.18 -4.02 -2.47
N GLU A 120 6.71 -3.87 -1.25
CA GLU A 120 5.78 -4.80 -0.62
C GLU A 120 4.59 -4.02 -0.05
N MET A 121 3.39 -4.59 -0.21
CA MET A 121 2.17 -4.09 0.39
C MET A 121 1.48 -5.22 1.13
N PHE A 122 1.04 -4.95 2.34
CA PHE A 122 0.27 -5.90 3.14
C PHE A 122 -0.58 -5.16 4.17
N CYS A 123 -1.43 -5.91 4.86
CA CYS A 123 -2.16 -5.40 5.99
C CYS A 123 -1.79 -6.18 7.24
N ARG A 124 -1.69 -5.51 8.39
CA ARG A 124 -1.46 -6.13 9.68
C ARG A 124 -2.35 -5.51 10.74
N HIS A 125 -2.49 -6.21 11.86
CA HIS A 125 -3.14 -5.67 13.04
C HIS A 125 -2.15 -4.79 13.81
N SER A 126 -2.54 -3.56 14.17
CA SER A 126 -1.61 -2.54 14.69
C SER A 126 -1.06 -2.81 16.09
N ARG A 127 -1.64 -3.76 16.84
CA ARG A 127 -1.22 -4.10 18.21
C ARG A 127 -0.18 -5.23 18.30
N ASP A 128 -0.33 -6.26 17.49
CA ASP A 128 0.44 -7.51 17.56
C ASP A 128 1.23 -7.79 16.26
N GLU A 129 1.07 -6.91 15.27
CA GLU A 129 1.73 -6.95 13.97
C GLU A 129 1.40 -8.19 13.11
N MET A 130 0.41 -8.99 13.51
CA MET A 130 0.00 -10.16 12.74
C MET A 130 -0.62 -9.73 11.41
N ARG A 131 -0.17 -10.35 10.31
CA ARG A 131 -0.71 -10.07 8.98
C ARG A 131 -2.16 -10.50 8.89
N LEU A 132 -2.95 -9.66 8.25
CA LEU A 132 -4.38 -9.88 7.99
C LEU A 132 -4.57 -10.33 6.54
N ASP A 133 -5.59 -11.17 6.31
CA ASP A 133 -6.02 -11.54 4.96
C ASP A 133 -6.72 -10.35 4.29
N TRP A 134 -5.91 -9.50 3.65
CA TRP A 134 -6.36 -8.20 3.16
C TRP A 134 -7.19 -8.34 1.88
N GLN A 135 -8.48 -8.02 2.01
CA GLN A 135 -9.46 -8.13 0.91
C GLN A 135 -9.38 -6.99 -0.12
N ALA A 136 -8.34 -6.15 -0.09
CA ALA A 136 -8.16 -5.11 -1.10
C ALA A 136 -7.89 -5.72 -2.48
N PRO A 137 -8.53 -5.25 -3.57
CA PRO A 137 -8.28 -5.79 -4.90
C PRO A 137 -6.83 -5.60 -5.34
N ARG A 138 -6.19 -6.64 -5.85
CA ARG A 138 -4.78 -6.58 -6.31
C ARG A 138 -4.58 -5.51 -7.38
N SER A 139 -5.53 -5.41 -8.31
CA SER A 139 -5.54 -4.39 -9.37
C SER A 139 -5.46 -2.96 -8.83
N THR A 140 -6.11 -2.68 -7.69
CA THR A 140 -6.05 -1.36 -7.06
C THR A 140 -4.67 -1.10 -6.46
N CYS A 141 -4.11 -2.08 -5.74
CA CYS A 141 -2.79 -1.97 -5.13
C CYS A 141 -1.66 -1.89 -6.17
N ALA A 142 -1.76 -2.64 -7.27
CA ALA A 142 -0.88 -2.55 -8.43
C ALA A 142 -0.86 -1.15 -9.04
N GLY A 143 -2.02 -0.49 -9.12
CA GLY A 143 -2.12 0.91 -9.55
C GLY A 143 -1.35 1.86 -8.63
N VAL A 144 -1.37 1.63 -7.31
CA VAL A 144 -0.60 2.45 -6.35
C VAL A 144 0.90 2.22 -6.49
N PHE A 145 1.35 0.98 -6.72
CA PHE A 145 2.77 0.72 -7.01
C PHE A 145 3.24 1.44 -8.26
N HIS A 146 2.46 1.40 -9.34
CA HIS A 146 2.81 2.08 -10.58
C HIS A 146 2.87 3.60 -10.40
N ALA A 147 1.93 4.16 -9.65
CA ALA A 147 1.91 5.57 -9.30
C ALA A 147 3.10 6.01 -8.44
N ALA A 148 3.51 5.17 -7.47
CA ALA A 148 4.59 5.49 -6.55
C ALA A 148 6.00 5.22 -7.11
N CYS A 149 6.11 4.54 -8.26
CA CYS A 149 7.38 4.16 -8.88
C CYS A 149 7.58 4.86 -10.23
N PRO A 150 8.71 5.55 -10.45
CA PRO A 150 9.18 5.85 -11.80
C PRO A 150 9.30 4.57 -12.62
N ALA A 151 9.03 4.63 -13.93
CA ALA A 151 8.98 3.50 -14.86
C ALA A 151 10.17 2.53 -14.67
N GLY A 152 9.95 1.42 -13.94
CA GLY A 152 11.00 0.44 -13.60
C GLY A 152 10.55 -0.68 -12.66
N ALA A 153 9.56 -0.45 -11.81
CA ALA A 153 8.96 -1.49 -10.96
C ALA A 153 7.68 -2.05 -11.59
N GLN A 154 7.72 -3.30 -12.08
CA GLN A 154 6.53 -4.05 -12.49
C GLN A 154 6.08 -5.01 -11.39
N MET A 155 4.79 -5.34 -11.34
CA MET A 155 4.26 -6.33 -10.40
C MET A 155 4.62 -7.76 -10.81
N CYS A 156 4.79 -8.63 -9.81
CA CYS A 156 4.86 -10.08 -9.98
C CYS A 156 3.46 -10.67 -10.11
#